data_AF-A0A356ALQ0-F1
#
_entry.id   AF-A0A356ALQ0-F1
#
_cell.length_a   1.000
_cell.length_b   1.000
_cell.length_c   1.000
_cell.angle_alpha   90.00
_cell.angle_beta   90.00
_cell.angle_gamma   90.00
#
_symmetry.space_group_name_H-M   'P 1'
#
loop_
_entity.id
_entity.type
_entity.pdbx_description
1 polymer ?
#
loop_
_entity_poly.entity_id
_entity_poly.type
_entity_poly.pdbx_seq_one_letter_code
_entity_poly.pdbx_strand_id
1 'polypeptide(L)'
;RLPGEDETAELYLLACRELEQYGFAQYEISNFARKGKESRHNLKYWNDEEYFGAGPSAHSFLDGARYYYPPDIAAFLGGREPVPEGSGGSFEEYAMLRLRLSDGLRGDKCRARFGHGIPPEYRERAKKYAGAELLTCGDDAIRLTPRGFLVSNALIGEILF
;
A
#
# COMPACT_ATOMS: atom_id res chain seq x y z
N ARG A 1 11.86 -14.29 25.11
CA ARG A 1 12.63 -14.08 23.86
C ARG A 1 11.63 -13.77 22.76
N LEU A 2 11.91 -12.79 21.89
CA LEU A 2 11.06 -12.52 20.74
C LEU A 2 11.35 -13.54 19.61
N PRO A 3 10.38 -13.86 18.75
CA PRO A 3 10.59 -14.77 17.63
C PRO A 3 11.68 -14.30 16.68
N GLY A 4 12.33 -15.25 16.00
CA GLY A 4 13.25 -14.94 14.89
C GLY A 4 12.53 -14.46 13.62
N GLU A 5 13.27 -14.07 12.60
CA GLU A 5 12.70 -13.64 11.30
C GLU A 5 11.93 -14.78 10.62
N ASP A 6 12.53 -15.97 10.54
CA ASP A 6 11.89 -17.17 9.97
C ASP A 6 10.61 -17.55 10.74
N GLU A 7 10.68 -17.55 12.07
CA GLU A 7 9.51 -17.82 12.92
C GLU A 7 8.40 -16.77 12.70
N THR A 8 8.77 -15.50 12.56
CA THR A 8 7.81 -14.42 12.30
C THR A 8 7.15 -14.58 10.93
N ALA A 9 7.92 -14.98 9.90
CA ALA A 9 7.40 -15.25 8.57
C ALA A 9 6.43 -16.45 8.58
N GLU A 10 6.77 -17.52 9.29
CA GLU A 10 5.88 -18.67 9.47
C GLU A 10 4.59 -18.30 10.18
N LEU A 11 4.66 -17.52 11.27
CA LEU A 11 3.50 -17.03 12.01
C LEU A 11 2.60 -16.13 11.15
N TYR A 12 3.18 -15.26 10.34
CA TYR A 12 2.43 -14.43 9.41
C TYR A 12 1.69 -15.28 8.36
N LEU A 13 2.37 -16.24 7.74
CA LEU A 13 1.74 -17.13 6.74
C LEU A 13 0.69 -18.03 7.37
N LEU A 14 0.91 -18.48 8.61
CA LEU A 14 -0.11 -19.20 9.39
C LEU A 14 -1.34 -18.32 9.62
N ALA A 15 -1.15 -17.07 10.08
CA ALA A 15 -2.25 -16.14 10.29
C ALA A 15 -3.05 -15.90 9.00
N CYS A 16 -2.40 -15.73 7.85
CA CYS A 16 -3.09 -15.61 6.57
C CYS A 16 -4.00 -16.81 6.27
N ARG A 17 -3.47 -18.04 6.42
CA ARG A 17 -4.24 -19.27 6.13
C ARG A 17 -5.38 -19.47 7.11
N GLU A 18 -5.15 -19.27 8.41
CA GLU A 18 -6.17 -19.48 9.44
C GLU A 18 -7.28 -18.45 9.31
N LEU A 19 -6.95 -17.16 9.20
CA LEU A 19 -7.95 -16.09 9.09
C LEU A 19 -8.82 -16.24 7.84
N GLU A 20 -8.24 -16.65 6.72
CA GLU A 20 -9.00 -16.91 5.49
C GLU A 20 -10.04 -18.02 5.68
N GLN A 21 -9.71 -19.10 6.41
CA GLN A 21 -10.66 -20.17 6.74
C GLN A 21 -11.85 -19.69 7.58
N TYR A 22 -11.66 -18.64 8.40
CA TYR A 22 -12.72 -17.99 9.17
C TYR A 22 -13.42 -16.83 8.42
N GLY A 23 -13.11 -16.65 7.12
CA GLY A 23 -13.72 -15.65 6.24
C GLY A 23 -13.11 -14.26 6.34
N PHE A 24 -11.93 -14.11 6.93
CA PHE A 24 -11.17 -12.87 6.99
C PHE A 24 -10.08 -12.89 5.92
N ALA A 25 -10.35 -12.29 4.77
CA ALA A 25 -9.38 -12.18 3.69
C ALA A 25 -8.34 -11.11 4.01
N GLN A 26 -7.09 -11.37 3.63
CA GLN A 26 -6.08 -10.31 3.61
C GLN A 26 -6.44 -9.32 2.51
N TYR A 27 -6.75 -8.08 2.87
CA TYR A 27 -7.06 -7.04 1.87
C TYR A 27 -5.89 -6.07 1.67
N GLU A 28 -4.96 -6.00 2.63
CA GLU A 28 -3.74 -5.19 2.60
C GLU A 28 -2.60 -5.85 3.38
N ILE A 29 -1.37 -5.35 3.19
CA ILE A 29 -0.10 -5.89 3.70
C ILE A 29 -0.13 -6.36 5.17
N SER A 30 -0.90 -5.70 6.04
CA SER A 30 -0.89 -5.90 7.49
C SER A 30 -2.27 -6.20 8.11
N ASN A 31 -3.34 -6.30 7.31
CA ASN A 31 -4.68 -6.37 7.86
C ASN A 31 -5.65 -7.25 7.07
N PHE A 32 -6.62 -7.77 7.81
CA PHE A 32 -7.57 -8.78 7.38
C PHE A 32 -8.98 -8.31 7.72
N ALA A 33 -9.93 -8.58 6.84
CA ALA A 33 -11.31 -8.24 7.10
C ALA A 33 -12.25 -9.23 6.44
N ARG A 34 -13.47 -9.32 6.99
CA ARG A 34 -14.57 -9.88 6.23
C ARG A 34 -14.91 -8.93 5.09
N LYS A 35 -15.40 -9.49 3.98
CA LYS A 35 -15.84 -8.70 2.83
C LYS A 35 -16.78 -7.57 3.24
N GLY A 36 -16.47 -6.35 2.84
CA GLY A 36 -17.23 -5.14 3.15
C GLY A 36 -17.00 -4.57 4.55
N LYS A 37 -16.02 -5.09 5.30
CA LYS A 37 -15.59 -4.61 6.63
C LYS A 37 -14.13 -4.14 6.62
N GLU A 38 -13.55 -3.92 5.45
CA GLU A 38 -12.21 -3.40 5.27
C GLU A 38 -12.10 -1.98 5.86
N SER A 39 -10.93 -1.64 6.39
CA SER A 39 -10.69 -0.29 6.91
C SER A 39 -10.76 0.74 5.77
N ARG A 40 -11.81 1.56 5.79
CA ARG A 40 -11.97 2.68 4.86
C ARG A 40 -10.79 3.65 4.92
N HIS A 41 -10.22 3.85 6.11
CA HIS A 41 -9.06 4.72 6.31
C HIS A 41 -7.83 4.14 5.60
N ASN A 42 -7.44 2.89 5.88
CA ASN A 42 -6.27 2.27 5.26
C ASN A 42 -6.41 2.19 3.74
N LEU A 43 -7.60 1.81 3.25
CA LEU A 43 -7.87 1.76 1.82
C LEU A 43 -7.66 3.12 1.15
N LYS A 44 -8.04 4.22 1.81
CA LYS A 44 -7.83 5.57 1.29
C LYS A 44 -6.35 5.88 1.05
N TYR A 45 -5.48 5.55 2.02
CA TYR A 45 -4.03 5.70 1.84
C TYR A 45 -3.49 4.80 0.74
N TRP A 46 -3.85 3.51 0.74
CA TRP A 46 -3.31 2.56 -0.23
C TRP A 46 -3.84 2.74 -1.66
N ASN A 47 -5.00 3.40 -1.82
CA ASN A 47 -5.49 3.86 -3.11
C ASN A 47 -4.90 5.21 -3.54
N ASP A 48 -4.04 5.80 -2.70
CA ASP A 48 -3.49 7.13 -2.88
C ASP A 48 -4.60 8.17 -3.13
N GLU A 49 -5.64 8.12 -2.32
CA GLU A 49 -6.74 9.09 -2.34
C GLU A 49 -6.44 10.24 -1.38
N GLU A 50 -6.90 11.45 -1.73
CA GLU A 50 -6.68 12.65 -0.94
C GLU A 50 -7.38 12.63 0.42
N TYR A 51 -6.68 12.98 1.48
CA TYR A 51 -7.20 13.04 2.84
C TYR A 51 -6.72 14.30 3.56
N PHE A 52 -7.55 14.77 4.48
CA PHE A 52 -7.23 15.88 5.36
C PHE A 52 -7.00 15.35 6.77
N GLY A 53 -5.80 15.55 7.29
CA GLY A 53 -5.45 15.28 8.67
C GLY A 53 -5.36 16.58 9.46
N ALA A 54 -5.97 16.60 10.64
CA ALA A 54 -5.93 17.71 11.57
C ALA A 54 -5.48 17.23 12.94
N GLY A 55 -4.61 18.01 13.57
CA GLY A 55 -4.03 17.71 14.87
C GLY A 55 -2.50 17.63 14.82
N PRO A 56 -1.83 17.70 15.97
CA PRO A 56 -0.38 17.53 16.05
C PRO A 56 0.06 16.22 15.40
N SER A 57 1.13 16.27 14.61
CA SER A 57 1.65 15.15 13.80
C SER A 57 0.74 14.64 12.68
N ALA A 58 -0.40 15.29 12.41
CA ALA A 58 -1.29 14.85 11.34
C ALA A 58 -0.70 15.24 9.98
N HIS A 59 -0.68 14.28 9.05
CA HIS A 59 -0.36 14.51 7.65
C HIS A 59 -1.64 14.69 6.83
N SER A 60 -1.53 15.35 5.68
CA SER A 60 -2.59 15.57 4.70
C SER A 60 -2.06 15.35 3.29
N PHE A 61 -2.98 14.99 2.40
CA PHE A 61 -2.79 14.98 0.96
C PHE A 61 -4.02 15.57 0.31
N LEU A 62 -3.88 16.74 -0.28
CA LEU A 62 -4.99 17.49 -0.82
C LEU A 62 -4.52 18.33 -2.00
N ASP A 63 -5.32 18.38 -3.06
CA ASP A 63 -5.03 19.09 -4.30
C ASP A 63 -3.65 18.77 -4.89
N GLY A 64 -3.25 17.50 -4.85
CA GLY A 64 -1.95 17.05 -5.35
C GLY A 64 -0.74 17.45 -4.49
N ALA A 65 -0.94 17.96 -3.27
CA ALA A 65 0.12 18.41 -2.37
C ALA A 65 0.04 17.73 -0.99
N ARG A 66 1.20 17.49 -0.38
CA ARG A 66 1.35 16.91 0.96
C ARG A 66 1.65 18.03 1.96
N TYR A 67 1.01 17.93 3.13
CA TYR A 67 1.20 18.86 4.25
C TYR A 67 1.25 18.09 5.55
N TYR A 68 1.85 18.67 6.59
CA TYR A 68 1.79 18.10 7.92
C TYR A 68 1.73 19.17 9.01
N TYR A 69 1.12 18.81 10.14
CA TYR A 69 1.23 19.55 11.38
C TYR A 69 2.41 19.01 12.19
N PRO A 70 3.34 19.85 12.66
CA PRO A 70 4.36 19.41 13.61
C PRO A 70 3.75 18.81 14.89
N PRO A 71 4.50 18.00 15.66
CA PRO A 71 4.01 17.34 16.88
C PRO A 71 3.71 18.31 18.05
N ASP A 72 3.87 19.62 17.85
CA ASP A 72 3.72 20.64 18.87
C ASP A 72 2.24 20.96 19.13
N ILE A 73 1.73 20.44 20.25
CA ILE A 73 0.35 20.65 20.70
C ILE A 73 0.06 22.13 20.97
N ALA A 74 0.97 22.85 21.62
CA ALA A 74 0.73 24.25 21.99
C ALA A 74 0.68 25.13 20.75
N ALA A 75 1.57 24.90 19.78
CA ALA A 75 1.56 25.60 18.51
C ALA A 75 0.30 25.28 17.68
N PHE A 76 -0.13 24.02 17.64
CA PHE A 76 -1.38 23.63 16.97
C PHE A 76 -2.60 24.33 17.60
N LEU A 77 -2.73 24.30 18.92
CA LEU A 77 -3.81 25.00 19.64
C LEU A 77 -3.72 26.52 19.48
N GLY A 78 -2.51 27.06 19.28
CA GLY A 78 -2.26 28.45 18.94
C GLY A 78 -2.58 28.83 17.49
N GLY A 79 -3.11 27.90 16.68
CA GLY A 79 -3.51 28.16 15.29
C GLY A 79 -2.37 28.11 14.28
N ARG A 80 -1.29 27.39 14.57
CA ARG A 80 -0.21 27.17 13.59
C ARG A 80 -0.76 26.44 12.36
N GLU A 81 -0.56 27.04 11.20
CA GLU A 81 -0.87 26.44 9.90
C GLU A 81 0.02 25.23 9.59
N PRO A 82 -0.46 24.26 8.78
CA PRO A 82 0.32 23.10 8.39
C PRO A 82 1.49 23.49 7.48
N VAL A 83 2.55 22.69 7.52
CA VAL A 83 3.78 22.90 6.75
C VAL A 83 3.70 22.08 5.44
N PRO A 84 4.01 22.68 4.28
CA PRO A 84 4.12 21.93 3.02
C PRO A 84 5.27 20.91 3.06
N GLU A 85 5.02 19.71 2.55
CA GLU A 85 5.99 18.60 2.49
C GLU A 85 6.41 18.26 1.05
N GLY A 86 5.58 18.59 0.06
CA GLY A 86 5.87 18.37 -1.35
C GLY A 86 4.63 18.09 -2.19
N SER A 87 4.84 17.60 -3.41
CA SER A 87 3.76 17.07 -4.26
C SER A 87 3.48 15.61 -3.93
N GLY A 88 2.24 15.17 -4.14
CA GLY A 88 1.86 13.76 -4.10
C GLY A 88 1.05 13.37 -5.32
N GLY A 89 0.76 12.08 -5.46
CA GLY A 89 -0.14 11.57 -6.47
C GLY A 89 0.52 11.17 -7.79
N SER A 90 1.85 11.00 -7.81
CA SER A 90 2.54 10.50 -9.00
C SER A 90 2.12 9.06 -9.31
N PHE A 91 2.37 8.62 -10.54
CA PHE A 91 2.07 7.24 -10.93
C PHE A 91 2.90 6.24 -10.10
N GLU A 92 4.18 6.56 -9.86
CA GLU A 92 5.11 5.74 -9.08
C GLU A 92 4.65 5.62 -7.62
N GLU A 93 4.21 6.72 -7.01
CA GLU A 93 3.68 6.73 -5.65
C GLU A 93 2.39 5.90 -5.57
N TYR A 94 1.45 6.13 -6.49
CA TYR A 94 0.23 5.33 -6.60
C TYR A 94 0.55 3.84 -6.77
N ALA A 95 1.49 3.48 -7.65
CA ALA A 95 1.89 2.10 -7.89
C ALA A 95 2.50 1.46 -6.64
N MET A 96 3.40 2.18 -5.97
CA MET A 96 4.04 1.77 -4.73
C MET A 96 3.01 1.50 -3.61
N LEU A 97 2.01 2.38 -3.46
CA LEU A 97 0.95 2.25 -2.46
C LEU A 97 -0.02 1.11 -2.82
N ARG A 98 -0.44 1.01 -4.08
CA ARG A 98 -1.38 -0.02 -4.56
C ARG A 98 -0.85 -1.44 -4.45
N LEU A 99 0.45 -1.65 -4.61
CA LEU A 99 1.07 -2.96 -4.45
C LEU A 99 1.01 -3.48 -3.00
N ARG A 100 0.64 -2.63 -2.02
CA ARG A 100 0.36 -3.03 -0.63
C ARG A 100 -1.06 -3.54 -0.41
N LEU A 101 -1.92 -3.47 -1.42
CA LEU A 101 -3.23 -4.10 -1.41
C LEU A 101 -3.15 -5.48 -2.06
N SER A 102 -3.96 -6.43 -1.57
CA SER A 102 -4.03 -7.77 -2.17
C SER A 102 -4.60 -7.76 -3.59
N ASP A 103 -5.42 -6.75 -3.94
CA ASP A 103 -5.87 -6.54 -5.33
C ASP A 103 -4.80 -5.88 -6.22
N GLY A 104 -3.70 -5.41 -5.61
CA GLY A 104 -2.48 -4.95 -6.25
C GLY A 104 -2.65 -3.77 -7.21
N LEU A 105 -1.70 -3.65 -8.14
CA LEU A 105 -1.74 -2.64 -9.19
C LEU A 105 -2.56 -3.16 -10.37
N ARG A 106 -3.61 -2.44 -10.75
CA ARG A 106 -4.53 -2.84 -11.83
C ARG A 106 -4.53 -1.83 -12.96
N GLY A 107 -4.38 -2.30 -14.20
CA GLY A 107 -4.28 -1.45 -15.36
C GLY A 107 -5.57 -0.71 -15.70
N ASP A 108 -6.74 -1.26 -15.41
CA ASP A 108 -8.02 -0.55 -15.53
C ASP A 108 -8.08 0.70 -14.64
N LYS A 109 -7.61 0.58 -13.39
CA LYS A 109 -7.51 1.71 -12.44
C LYS A 109 -6.42 2.70 -12.85
N CYS A 110 -5.28 2.23 -13.35
CA CYS A 110 -4.24 3.09 -13.92
C CYS A 110 -4.79 3.93 -15.07
N ARG A 111 -5.49 3.30 -16.04
CA ARG A 111 -6.05 3.99 -17.21
C ARG A 111 -7.05 5.06 -16.80
N ALA A 112 -7.93 4.73 -15.87
CA ALA A 112 -8.95 5.68 -15.38
C ALA A 112 -8.33 6.92 -14.72
N ARG A 113 -7.20 6.77 -14.01
CA ARG A 113 -6.59 7.86 -13.24
C ARG A 113 -5.49 8.63 -14.00
N PHE A 114 -4.70 7.95 -14.82
CA PHE A 114 -3.50 8.50 -15.46
C PHE A 114 -3.54 8.49 -16.99
N GLY A 115 -4.62 7.95 -17.58
CA GLY A 115 -4.76 7.85 -19.04
C GLY A 115 -3.94 6.73 -19.70
N HIS A 116 -3.15 5.97 -18.92
CA HIS A 116 -2.38 4.83 -19.41
C HIS A 116 -2.45 3.63 -18.46
N GLY A 117 -2.15 2.43 -18.98
CA GLY A 117 -2.11 1.19 -18.19
C GLY A 117 -0.84 1.06 -17.34
N ILE A 118 -0.62 -0.13 -16.79
CA ILE A 118 0.65 -0.45 -16.13
C ILE A 118 1.78 -0.38 -17.16
N PRO A 119 2.89 0.32 -16.89
CA PRO A 119 4.05 0.37 -17.77
C PRO A 119 4.58 -1.05 -18.08
N PRO A 120 4.90 -1.39 -19.35
CA PRO A 120 5.42 -2.70 -19.72
C PRO A 120 6.64 -3.15 -18.90
N GLU A 121 7.55 -2.23 -18.60
CA GLU A 121 8.77 -2.45 -17.83
C GLU A 121 8.48 -2.91 -16.38
N TYR A 122 7.35 -2.49 -15.79
CA TYR A 122 6.96 -2.95 -14.45
C TYR A 122 6.51 -4.41 -14.51
N ARG A 123 5.76 -4.78 -15.57
CA ARG A 123 5.35 -6.17 -15.79
C ARG A 123 6.55 -7.08 -16.07
N GLU A 124 7.50 -6.62 -16.88
CA GLU A 124 8.72 -7.37 -17.17
C GLU A 124 9.55 -7.64 -15.91
N ARG A 125 9.72 -6.63 -15.07
CA ARG A 125 10.40 -6.78 -13.77
C ARG A 125 9.63 -7.69 -12.82
N ALA A 126 8.30 -7.53 -12.71
CA ALA A 126 7.45 -8.37 -11.87
C ALA A 126 7.49 -9.86 -12.27
N LYS A 127 7.46 -10.18 -13.58
CA LYS A 127 7.47 -11.56 -14.08
C LYS A 127 8.63 -12.41 -13.56
N LYS A 128 9.78 -11.79 -13.23
CA LYS A 128 10.95 -12.48 -12.64
C LYS A 128 10.63 -13.18 -11.31
N TYR A 129 9.67 -12.65 -10.55
CA TYR A 129 9.32 -13.14 -9.21
C TYR A 129 8.07 -14.04 -9.20
N ALA A 130 7.38 -14.18 -10.33
CA ALA A 130 6.20 -15.03 -10.44
C ALA A 130 6.53 -16.51 -10.25
N GLY A 131 7.68 -16.98 -10.76
CA GLY A 131 8.14 -18.37 -10.61
C GLY A 131 8.47 -18.77 -9.17
N ALA A 132 8.76 -17.79 -8.30
CA ALA A 132 8.97 -18.00 -6.87
C ALA A 132 7.68 -17.85 -6.03
N GLU A 133 6.53 -17.71 -6.69
CA GLU A 133 5.21 -17.51 -6.06
C GLU A 133 5.14 -16.29 -5.13
N LEU A 134 6.00 -15.29 -5.34
CA LEU A 134 5.97 -14.05 -4.57
C LEU A 134 4.91 -13.08 -5.08
N LEU A 135 4.54 -13.19 -6.36
CA LEU A 135 3.50 -12.39 -6.96
C LEU A 135 2.81 -13.15 -8.09
N THR A 136 1.63 -12.67 -8.46
CA THR A 136 0.98 -13.00 -9.72
C THR A 136 1.08 -11.80 -10.65
N CYS A 137 1.47 -12.04 -11.89
CA CYS A 137 1.55 -11.02 -12.93
C CYS A 137 0.71 -11.49 -14.11
N GLY A 138 -0.47 -10.89 -14.27
CA GLY A 138 -1.30 -11.05 -15.46
C GLY A 138 -1.01 -9.94 -16.49
N ASP A 139 -1.79 -9.93 -17.57
CA ASP A 139 -1.65 -8.90 -18.61
C ASP A 139 -2.03 -7.50 -18.11
N ASP A 140 -2.98 -7.40 -17.18
CA ASP A 140 -3.53 -6.14 -16.69
C ASP A 140 -3.48 -5.96 -15.16
N ALA A 141 -2.73 -6.82 -14.45
CA ALA A 141 -2.57 -6.71 -13.00
C ALA A 141 -1.26 -7.29 -12.47
N ILE A 142 -0.71 -6.67 -11.42
CA ILE A 142 0.40 -7.18 -10.61
C ILE A 142 -0.09 -7.25 -9.16
N ARG A 143 -0.06 -8.43 -8.53
CA ARG A 143 -0.51 -8.64 -7.15
C ARG A 143 0.48 -9.47 -6.36
N LEU A 144 0.85 -9.01 -5.18
CA LEU A 144 1.67 -9.80 -4.27
C LEU A 144 0.86 -10.96 -3.69
N THR A 145 1.51 -12.10 -3.48
CA THR A 145 0.95 -13.20 -2.70
C THR A 145 1.21 -12.95 -1.21
N PRO A 146 0.63 -13.75 -0.29
CA PRO A 146 1.03 -13.69 1.13
C PRO A 146 2.55 -13.82 1.33
N ARG A 147 3.23 -14.67 0.56
CA ARG A 147 4.70 -14.78 0.59
C ARG A 147 5.39 -13.53 0.05
N GLY A 148 4.83 -12.92 -1.00
CA GLY A 148 5.31 -11.65 -1.51
C GLY A 148 5.24 -10.51 -0.50
N PHE A 149 4.19 -10.47 0.32
CA PHE A 149 4.03 -9.41 1.32
C PHE A 149 5.16 -9.39 2.36
N LEU A 150 5.70 -10.56 2.74
CA LEU A 150 6.86 -10.67 3.64
C LEU A 150 8.08 -9.89 3.15
N VAL A 151 8.25 -9.78 1.84
CA VAL A 151 9.38 -9.11 1.18
C VAL A 151 8.92 -7.95 0.29
N SER A 152 7.73 -7.41 0.55
CA SER A 152 7.05 -6.44 -0.31
C SER A 152 7.87 -5.20 -0.61
N ASN A 153 8.57 -4.64 0.38
CA ASN A 153 9.39 -3.44 0.17
C ASN A 153 10.49 -3.67 -0.89
N ALA A 154 11.15 -4.83 -0.84
CA ALA A 154 12.18 -5.19 -1.82
C ALA A 154 11.56 -5.40 -3.21
N LEU A 155 10.46 -6.15 -3.29
CA LEU A 155 9.75 -6.39 -4.56
C LEU A 155 9.24 -5.09 -5.19
N ILE A 156 8.67 -4.19 -4.41
CA ILE A 156 8.18 -2.90 -4.89
C ILE A 156 9.34 -2.06 -5.43
N GLY A 157 10.49 -2.06 -4.73
CA GLY A 157 11.70 -1.41 -5.21
C GLY A 157 12.15 -1.94 -6.58
N GLU A 158 12.29 -3.26 -6.70
CA GLU A 158 12.70 -3.94 -7.94
C GLU A 158 11.70 -3.84 -9.10
N ILE A 159 10.41 -3.64 -8.81
CA ILE A 159 9.38 -3.49 -9.84
C ILE A 159 9.33 -2.07 -10.39
N LEU A 160 9.55 -1.06 -9.54
CA LEU A 160 9.39 0.34 -9.90
C LEU A 160 10.70 1.00 -10.34
N PHE A 161 11.84 0.63 -9.76
CA PHE A 161 13.18 1.19 -10.01
C PHE A 161 14.17 0.18 -10.58
#